data_AF-A0A6P6BF79-F1
#
_entry.id   AF-A0A6P6BF79-F1
#
_cell.length_a   1.000
_cell.length_b   1.000
_cell.length_c   1.000
_cell.angle_alpha   90.00
_cell.angle_beta   90.00
_cell.angle_gamma   90.00
#
_symmetry.space_group_name_H-M   'P 1'
#
loop_
_entity.id
_entity.type
_entity.pdbx_description
1 polymer ?
#
loop_
_entity_poly.entity_id
_entity_poly.type
_entity_poly.pdbx_seq_one_letter_code
_entity_poly.pdbx_strand_id
1 'polypeptide(L)'
;MLVWLLHYRGGIDYDSYDGYRVFNVHPFLMFCGFIFLSGEAMMVYKTVKAEHFVQKVAHMILQLGAFVLGVVGICAVFKFHDMQSIEDVYSLHSWIGIATISLFALQVKQKTQKIPWVVGLFTFMFTQTQTTRATLLPWHICGGRTLLYMSIAAALTGLMEKATFMQLSHSREARLLNFLGLSILLFGIFVDLSVALARYV
;
A
#
# COMPACT_ATOMS: atom_id res chain seq x y z
N MET A 1 3.30 -5.63 -13.15
CA MET A 1 3.56 -4.19 -12.94
C MET A 1 4.67 -3.68 -13.85
N LEU A 2 5.93 -4.10 -13.67
CA LEU A 2 7.07 -3.57 -14.44
C LEU A 2 6.94 -3.73 -15.97
N VAL A 3 6.49 -4.88 -16.46
CA VAL A 3 6.24 -5.08 -17.90
C VAL A 3 5.25 -4.05 -18.44
N TRP A 4 4.18 -3.76 -17.70
CA TRP A 4 3.22 -2.75 -18.12
C TRP A 4 3.87 -1.35 -18.19
N LEU A 5 4.56 -0.94 -17.12
CA LEU A 5 5.09 0.42 -17.02
C LEU A 5 6.29 0.68 -17.95
N LEU A 6 7.23 -0.27 -18.05
CA LEU A 6 8.45 -0.09 -18.81
C LEU A 6 8.25 -0.36 -20.31
N HIS A 7 7.51 -1.40 -20.67
CA HIS A 7 7.33 -1.77 -22.08
C HIS A 7 6.16 -1.02 -22.73
N TYR A 8 5.00 -0.93 -22.06
CA TYR A 8 3.82 -0.31 -22.65
C TYR A 8 3.69 1.19 -22.36
N ARG A 9 4.12 1.65 -21.17
CA ARG A 9 3.91 3.04 -20.72
C ARG A 9 5.16 3.92 -20.79
N GLY A 10 6.24 3.44 -21.40
CA GLY A 10 7.40 4.25 -21.75
C GLY A 10 8.36 4.60 -20.59
N GLY A 11 8.22 3.96 -19.43
CA GLY A 11 9.17 4.09 -18.32
C GLY A 11 8.57 4.69 -17.04
N ILE A 12 9.38 4.72 -15.98
CA ILE A 12 9.03 5.26 -14.66
C ILE A 12 10.04 6.35 -14.35
N ASP A 13 9.59 7.60 -14.25
CA ASP A 13 10.46 8.74 -14.00
C ASP A 13 9.70 9.86 -13.29
N TYR A 14 10.10 10.15 -12.04
CA TYR A 14 9.43 11.15 -11.20
C TYR A 14 9.72 12.59 -11.64
N ASP A 15 10.84 12.84 -12.30
CA ASP A 15 11.26 14.19 -12.72
C ASP A 15 11.27 14.37 -14.24
N SER A 16 10.46 13.58 -14.93
CA SER A 16 10.26 13.67 -16.37
C SER A 16 9.42 14.89 -16.76
N TYR A 17 9.75 15.50 -17.90
CA TYR A 17 8.91 16.50 -18.57
C TYR A 17 7.61 15.90 -19.14
N ASP A 18 7.62 14.60 -19.46
CA ASP A 18 6.41 13.85 -19.82
C ASP A 18 5.67 13.43 -18.55
N GLY A 19 4.51 14.04 -18.31
CA GLY A 19 3.66 13.76 -17.16
C GLY A 19 3.22 12.30 -17.07
N TYR A 20 3.07 11.57 -18.18
CA TYR A 20 2.65 10.16 -18.12
C TYR A 20 3.71 9.27 -17.47
N ARG A 21 5.01 9.60 -17.60
CA ARG A 21 6.09 8.89 -16.91
C ARG A 21 6.12 9.20 -15.41
N VAL A 22 5.75 10.43 -15.04
CA VAL A 22 5.54 10.83 -13.64
C VAL A 22 4.36 10.06 -13.05
N PHE A 23 3.24 9.98 -13.79
CA PHE A 23 2.10 9.16 -13.40
C PHE A 23 2.48 7.70 -13.17
N ASN A 24 3.33 7.10 -14.02
CA ASN A 24 3.73 5.69 -13.88
C ASN A 24 4.44 5.38 -12.54
N VAL A 25 5.00 6.39 -11.87
CA VAL A 25 5.55 6.25 -10.50
C VAL A 25 4.44 5.89 -9.51
N HIS A 26 3.23 6.45 -9.67
CA HIS A 26 2.10 6.20 -8.78
C HIS A 26 1.72 4.71 -8.67
N PRO A 27 1.26 4.02 -9.73
CA PRO A 27 0.85 2.62 -9.62
C PRO A 27 2.02 1.71 -9.24
N PHE A 28 3.26 2.05 -9.61
CA PHE A 28 4.44 1.29 -9.19
C PHE A 28 4.64 1.34 -7.68
N LEU A 29 4.72 2.55 -7.11
CA LEU A 29 4.98 2.73 -5.69
C LEU A 29 3.80 2.28 -4.82
N MET A 30 2.55 2.46 -5.29
CA MET A 30 1.37 1.92 -4.60
C MET A 30 1.41 0.39 -4.51
N PHE A 31 1.76 -0.28 -5.61
CA PHE A 31 1.91 -1.73 -5.62
C PHE A 31 3.06 -2.19 -4.72
N CYS A 32 4.24 -1.59 -4.84
CA CYS A 32 5.38 -1.97 -4.02
C CYS A 32 5.15 -1.70 -2.53
N GLY A 33 4.54 -0.58 -2.17
CA GLY A 33 4.27 -0.22 -0.77
C GLY A 33 3.07 -0.94 -0.19
N PHE A 34 1.87 -0.61 -0.67
CA PHE A 34 0.61 -0.95 -0.01
C PHE A 34 0.12 -2.37 -0.32
N ILE A 35 0.63 -2.99 -1.38
CA ILE A 35 0.35 -4.41 -1.68
C ILE A 35 1.51 -5.27 -1.21
N PHE A 36 2.68 -5.14 -1.85
CA PHE A 36 3.78 -6.09 -1.65
C PHE A 36 4.45 -5.94 -0.28
N LEU A 37 5.06 -4.80 0.03
CA LEU A 37 5.76 -4.62 1.32
C LEU A 37 4.82 -4.71 2.51
N SER A 38 3.61 -4.16 2.42
CA SER A 38 2.64 -4.28 3.50
C SER A 38 2.18 -5.72 3.71
N GLY A 39 1.97 -6.48 2.63
CA GLY A 39 1.66 -7.91 2.69
C GLY A 39 2.77 -8.72 3.35
N GLU A 40 4.03 -8.50 2.94
CA GLU A 40 5.19 -9.13 3.58
C GLU A 40 5.28 -8.75 5.06
N ALA A 41 5.07 -7.48 5.41
CA ALA A 41 5.07 -7.01 6.79
C ALA A 41 4.03 -7.74 7.66
N MET A 42 2.84 -8.00 7.12
CA MET A 42 1.78 -8.76 7.83
C MET A 42 2.20 -10.20 8.12
N MET A 43 3.03 -10.81 7.27
CA MET A 43 3.48 -12.20 7.39
C MET A 43 4.79 -12.36 8.20
N VAL A 44 5.51 -11.28 8.51
CA VAL A 44 6.84 -11.31 9.18
C VAL A 44 6.92 -12.22 10.40
N TYR A 45 5.90 -12.21 11.27
CA TYR A 45 5.88 -13.02 12.49
C TYR A 45 5.86 -14.53 12.22
N LYS A 46 5.68 -14.94 10.96
CA LYS A 46 5.65 -16.33 10.52
C LYS A 46 6.74 -16.65 9.49
N THR A 47 7.10 -15.70 8.62
CA THR A 47 8.12 -15.91 7.58
C THR A 47 9.54 -15.74 8.10
N VAL A 48 9.76 -14.87 9.09
CA VAL A 48 11.08 -14.59 9.65
C VAL A 48 11.33 -15.45 10.90
N LYS A 49 12.24 -16.42 10.80
CA LYS A 49 12.69 -17.23 11.95
C LYS A 49 13.70 -16.44 12.79
N ALA A 50 13.20 -15.57 13.65
CA ALA A 50 14.00 -14.77 14.57
C ALA A 50 13.26 -14.55 15.90
N GLU A 51 13.93 -13.98 16.89
CA GLU A 51 13.30 -13.59 18.14
C GLU A 51 12.13 -12.61 17.89
N HIS A 52 11.11 -12.67 18.75
CA HIS A 52 9.89 -11.86 18.60
C HIS A 52 10.19 -10.35 18.53
N PHE A 53 11.22 -9.88 19.23
CA PHE A 53 11.67 -8.50 19.13
C PHE A 53 12.14 -8.13 17.71
N VAL A 54 12.95 -9.00 17.08
CA VAL A 54 13.44 -8.82 15.71
C VAL A 54 12.30 -8.84 14.71
N GLN A 55 11.36 -9.78 14.85
CA GLN A 55 10.15 -9.83 14.00
C GLN A 55 9.32 -8.55 14.13
N LYS A 56 9.17 -8.01 15.35
CA LYS A 56 8.46 -6.76 15.60
C LYS A 56 9.15 -5.57 14.94
N VAL A 57 10.48 -5.49 15.00
CA VAL A 57 11.25 -4.44 14.33
C VAL A 57 11.13 -4.56 12.81
N ALA A 58 11.27 -5.77 12.26
CA ALA A 58 11.14 -6.02 10.82
C ALA A 58 9.74 -5.65 10.29
N HIS A 59 8.67 -6.08 10.97
CA HIS A 59 7.30 -5.66 10.66
C HIS A 59 7.18 -4.14 10.57
N MET A 60 7.82 -3.42 11.49
CA MET A 60 7.72 -1.97 11.55
C MET A 60 8.50 -1.24 10.48
N ILE A 61 9.73 -1.70 10.18
CA ILE A 61 10.53 -1.13 9.11
C ILE A 61 9.80 -1.31 7.77
N LEU A 62 9.21 -2.49 7.54
CA LEU A 62 8.48 -2.77 6.30
C LEU A 62 7.21 -1.92 6.19
N GLN A 63 6.41 -1.77 7.25
CA GLN A 63 5.22 -0.91 7.21
C GLN A 63 5.58 0.59 7.06
N LEU A 64 6.68 1.03 7.69
CA LEU A 64 7.16 2.40 7.50
C LEU A 64 7.64 2.62 6.06
N GLY A 65 8.39 1.68 5.49
CA GLY A 65 8.79 1.69 4.09
C GLY A 65 7.58 1.75 3.17
N ALA A 66 6.58 0.90 3.40
CA ALA A 66 5.32 0.91 2.65
C ALA A 66 4.63 2.28 2.69
N PHE A 67 4.55 2.90 3.88
CA PHE A 67 3.98 4.23 4.05
C PHE A 67 4.74 5.30 3.25
N VAL A 68 6.07 5.33 3.35
CA VAL A 68 6.91 6.29 2.62
C VAL A 68 6.73 6.13 1.11
N LEU A 69 6.74 4.90 0.60
CA LEU A 69 6.50 4.65 -0.83
C LEU A 69 5.10 5.14 -1.26
N GLY A 70 4.06 4.91 -0.45
CA GLY A 70 2.73 5.41 -0.76
C GLY A 70 2.64 6.93 -0.75
N VAL A 71 3.28 7.61 0.21
CA VAL A 71 3.33 9.09 0.22
C VAL A 71 3.96 9.60 -1.08
N VAL A 72 5.12 9.05 -1.48
CA VAL A 72 5.77 9.44 -2.75
C VAL A 72 4.89 9.11 -3.96
N GLY A 73 4.19 7.97 -3.94
CA GLY A 73 3.24 7.59 -4.99
C GLY A 73 2.04 8.54 -5.08
N ILE A 74 1.53 9.07 -3.97
CA ILE A 74 0.47 10.09 -3.96
C ILE A 74 1.02 11.42 -4.50
N CYS A 75 2.20 11.84 -4.05
CA CYS A 75 2.84 13.04 -4.57
C CYS A 75 3.06 12.97 -6.09
N ALA A 76 3.35 11.78 -6.64
CA ALA A 76 3.51 11.59 -8.08
C ALA A 76 2.20 11.81 -8.87
N VAL A 77 1.05 11.37 -8.35
CA VAL A 77 -0.23 11.55 -9.05
C VAL A 77 -0.72 12.99 -8.95
N PHE A 78 -0.53 13.68 -7.82
CA PHE A 78 -0.82 15.12 -7.71
C PHE A 78 0.07 15.93 -8.66
N LYS A 79 1.38 15.66 -8.69
CA LYS A 79 2.29 16.29 -9.67
C LYS A 79 1.81 16.05 -11.10
N PHE A 80 1.35 14.84 -11.43
CA PHE A 80 0.80 14.54 -12.74
C PHE A 80 -0.48 15.35 -13.05
N HIS A 81 -1.41 15.46 -12.11
CA HIS A 81 -2.62 16.25 -12.29
C HIS A 81 -2.30 17.73 -12.50
N ASP A 82 -1.37 18.30 -11.73
CA ASP A 82 -0.89 19.67 -11.92
C ASP A 82 -0.28 19.87 -13.32
N MET A 83 0.55 18.92 -13.79
CA MET A 83 1.18 18.97 -15.11
C MET A 83 0.18 18.85 -16.28
N GLN A 84 -0.95 18.20 -16.06
CA GLN A 84 -1.97 17.97 -17.09
C GLN A 84 -3.22 18.86 -16.91
N SER A 85 -3.23 19.74 -15.90
CA SER A 85 -4.38 20.56 -15.51
C SER A 85 -5.67 19.73 -15.31
N ILE A 86 -5.56 18.58 -14.64
CA ILE A 86 -6.67 17.67 -14.34
C ILE A 86 -7.20 17.95 -12.93
N GLU A 87 -8.52 17.85 -12.74
CA GLU A 87 -9.11 17.97 -11.41
C GLU A 87 -8.70 16.83 -10.47
N ASP A 88 -8.46 17.18 -9.21
CA ASP A 88 -8.04 16.25 -8.17
C ASP A 88 -9.22 15.55 -7.48
N VAL A 89 -8.98 14.32 -7.02
CA VAL A 89 -9.78 13.59 -6.02
C VAL A 89 -11.31 13.53 -6.33
N TYR A 90 -11.67 13.34 -7.60
CA TYR A 90 -13.08 13.17 -8.00
C TYR A 90 -13.51 11.70 -8.14
N SER A 91 -12.57 10.78 -8.36
CA SER A 91 -12.89 9.38 -8.64
C SER A 91 -13.07 8.53 -7.38
N LEU A 92 -13.88 7.47 -7.47
CA LEU A 92 -14.03 6.50 -6.37
C LEU A 92 -12.67 5.89 -5.96
N HIS A 93 -11.79 5.63 -6.94
CA HIS A 93 -10.43 5.16 -6.68
C HIS A 93 -9.68 6.12 -5.75
N SER A 94 -9.72 7.43 -6.05
CA SER A 94 -9.06 8.45 -5.25
C SER A 94 -9.62 8.55 -3.83
N TRP A 95 -10.94 8.42 -3.64
CA TRP A 95 -11.57 8.46 -2.32
C TRP A 95 -11.17 7.25 -1.46
N ILE A 96 -11.19 6.05 -2.05
CA ILE A 96 -10.72 4.84 -1.36
C ILE A 96 -9.22 4.99 -1.04
N GLY A 97 -8.40 5.48 -1.98
CA GLY A 97 -6.96 5.68 -1.79
C GLY A 97 -6.62 6.64 -0.64
N ILE A 98 -7.25 7.82 -0.62
CA ILE A 98 -7.05 8.83 0.44
C ILE A 98 -7.54 8.31 1.80
N ALA A 99 -8.69 7.63 1.85
CA ALA A 99 -9.15 7.00 3.07
C ALA A 99 -8.16 5.92 3.55
N THR A 100 -7.64 5.09 2.64
CA THR A 100 -6.68 4.02 2.95
C THR A 100 -5.38 4.57 3.52
N ILE A 101 -4.74 5.55 2.89
CA ILE A 101 -3.48 6.10 3.40
C ILE A 101 -3.67 6.83 4.73
N SER A 102 -4.82 7.49 4.92
CA SER A 102 -5.15 8.19 6.17
C SER A 102 -5.32 7.19 7.32
N LEU A 103 -6.08 6.12 7.08
CA LEU A 103 -6.24 5.03 8.05
C LEU A 103 -4.93 4.27 8.28
N PHE A 104 -4.10 4.09 7.26
CA PHE A 104 -2.77 3.49 7.40
C PHE A 104 -1.87 4.33 8.29
N ALA A 105 -1.87 5.66 8.12
CA ALA A 105 -1.14 6.58 9.00
C ALA A 105 -1.66 6.49 10.45
N LEU A 106 -2.97 6.37 10.65
CA LEU A 106 -3.56 6.17 11.98
C LEU A 106 -3.18 4.81 12.59
N GLN A 107 -3.15 3.75 11.79
CA GLN A 107 -2.75 2.40 12.21
C GLN A 107 -1.27 2.36 12.63
N VAL A 108 -0.40 3.09 11.92
CA VAL A 108 1.00 3.32 12.31
C VAL A 108 1.07 4.15 13.59
N LYS A 109 0.24 5.20 13.72
CA LYS A 109 0.19 6.11 14.89
C LYS A 109 -0.45 5.51 16.15
N GLN A 110 -1.28 4.46 16.08
CA GLN A 110 -1.89 3.83 17.25
C GLN A 110 -0.86 3.21 18.21
N LYS A 111 0.41 3.04 17.78
CA LYS A 111 1.53 2.67 18.68
C LYS A 111 2.28 3.87 19.27
N THR A 112 1.89 5.09 18.92
CA THR A 112 2.53 6.36 19.32
C THR A 112 1.49 7.31 19.90
N GLN A 113 0.66 6.84 20.85
CA GLN A 113 -0.26 7.72 21.58
C GLN A 113 0.50 8.55 22.62
N LYS A 114 1.26 9.54 22.10
CA LYS A 114 1.81 10.76 22.71
C LYS A 114 3.05 11.11 21.90
N ILE A 115 2.93 12.04 20.95
CA ILE A 115 3.90 13.09 20.59
C ILE A 115 3.41 13.73 19.26
N PRO A 116 3.14 15.04 19.23
CA PRO A 116 3.02 15.79 17.98
C PRO A 116 4.41 15.86 17.31
N TRP A 117 4.39 15.78 15.98
CA TRP A 117 5.50 15.58 15.04
C TRP A 117 6.94 15.98 15.43
N VAL A 118 7.85 15.22 14.78
CA VAL A 118 9.30 15.39 14.60
C VAL A 118 10.13 14.49 15.53
N VAL A 119 10.80 13.51 14.91
CA VAL A 119 11.60 12.41 15.49
C VAL A 119 10.78 11.25 16.07
N GLY A 120 10.58 10.19 15.26
CA GLY A 120 9.79 9.03 15.68
C GLY A 120 10.21 7.70 15.07
N LEU A 121 11.50 7.51 14.73
CA LEU A 121 12.02 6.17 14.42
C LEU A 121 12.33 5.34 15.68
N PHE A 122 12.27 5.95 16.88
CA PHE A 122 12.73 5.34 18.14
C PHE A 122 11.63 5.02 19.18
N THR A 123 10.35 5.32 18.89
CA THR A 123 9.25 5.11 19.86
C THR A 123 8.64 3.71 19.85
N PHE A 124 9.16 2.77 19.06
CA PHE A 124 8.64 1.41 18.98
C PHE A 124 8.90 0.50 20.19
N MET A 125 9.70 0.99 21.14
CA MET A 125 10.25 0.19 22.23
C MET A 125 9.61 0.40 23.62
N PHE A 126 8.81 1.44 23.88
CA PHE A 126 8.47 1.77 25.28
C PHE A 126 6.99 1.70 25.69
N THR A 127 6.80 0.94 26.78
CA THR A 127 5.80 1.06 27.88
C THR A 127 4.35 1.41 27.54
N GLN A 128 3.55 0.37 27.28
CA GLN A 128 2.12 0.37 27.57
C GLN A 128 1.84 -0.75 28.57
N THR A 129 0.83 -0.57 29.42
CA THR A 129 0.37 -1.61 30.35
C THR A 129 -0.08 -2.84 29.57
N GLN A 130 0.11 -4.04 30.15
CA GLN A 130 -0.27 -5.29 29.50
C GLN A 130 -1.78 -5.33 29.16
N THR A 131 -2.60 -4.68 29.99
CA THR A 131 -4.06 -4.56 29.80
C THR A 131 -4.42 -3.78 28.52
N THR A 132 -3.83 -2.61 28.29
CA THR A 132 -4.09 -1.82 27.06
C THR A 132 -3.62 -2.56 25.81
N ARG A 133 -2.48 -3.25 25.87
CA ARG A 133 -1.97 -4.06 24.75
C ARG A 133 -2.91 -5.22 24.39
N ALA A 134 -3.44 -5.92 25.40
CA ALA A 134 -4.37 -7.02 25.20
C ALA A 134 -5.68 -6.56 24.54
N THR A 135 -6.21 -5.39 24.94
CA THR A 135 -7.45 -4.84 24.37
C THR A 135 -7.27 -4.32 22.95
N LEU A 136 -6.12 -3.72 22.61
CA LEU A 136 -5.89 -3.12 21.29
C LEU A 136 -5.43 -4.14 20.23
N LEU A 137 -4.87 -5.28 20.62
CA LEU A 137 -4.34 -6.27 19.68
C LEU A 137 -5.40 -6.80 18.67
N PRO A 138 -6.64 -7.15 19.07
CA PRO A 138 -7.67 -7.56 18.12
C PRO A 138 -8.02 -6.46 17.11
N TRP A 139 -8.11 -5.21 17.57
CA TRP A 139 -8.36 -4.04 16.72
C TRP A 139 -7.21 -3.78 15.74
N HIS A 140 -5.96 -3.95 16.19
CA HIS A 140 -4.80 -3.81 15.32
C HIS A 140 -4.80 -4.86 14.20
N ILE A 141 -5.12 -6.12 14.51
CA ILE A 141 -5.15 -7.18 13.50
C ILE A 141 -6.33 -6.98 12.54
N CYS A 142 -7.51 -6.66 13.06
CA CYS A 142 -8.69 -6.36 12.23
C CYS A 142 -8.42 -5.16 11.30
N GLY A 143 -7.92 -4.06 11.85
CA GLY A 143 -7.57 -2.86 11.07
C GLY A 143 -6.52 -3.12 10.00
N GLY A 144 -5.49 -3.93 10.29
CA GLY A 144 -4.50 -4.33 9.30
C GLY A 144 -5.10 -5.09 8.11
N ARG A 145 -6.01 -6.04 8.38
CA ARG A 145 -6.73 -6.80 7.33
C ARG A 145 -7.64 -5.89 6.51
N THR A 146 -8.39 -5.00 7.18
CA THR A 146 -9.24 -4.00 6.50
C THR A 146 -8.41 -3.12 5.57
N LEU A 147 -7.25 -2.65 6.01
CA LEU A 147 -6.35 -1.84 5.18
C LEU A 147 -5.80 -2.60 3.97
N LEU A 148 -5.49 -3.89 4.12
CA LEU A 148 -5.10 -4.74 2.98
C LEU A 148 -6.23 -4.80 1.95
N TYR A 149 -7.46 -5.05 2.38
CA TYR A 149 -8.63 -5.08 1.48
C TYR A 149 -8.91 -3.74 0.80
N MET A 150 -8.83 -2.63 1.54
CA MET A 150 -8.97 -1.30 0.96
C MET A 150 -7.87 -1.00 -0.06
N SER A 151 -6.64 -1.41 0.21
CA SER A 151 -5.50 -1.26 -0.72
C SER A 151 -5.70 -2.07 -2.00
N ILE A 152 -6.22 -3.30 -1.90
CA ILE A 152 -6.57 -4.13 -3.06
C ILE A 152 -7.70 -3.46 -3.86
N ALA A 153 -8.77 -3.01 -3.19
CA ALA A 153 -9.87 -2.32 -3.85
C ALA A 153 -9.40 -1.04 -4.57
N ALA A 154 -8.53 -0.25 -3.94
CA ALA A 154 -7.91 0.92 -4.55
C ALA A 154 -7.06 0.52 -5.77
N ALA A 155 -6.21 -0.51 -5.66
CA ALA A 155 -5.38 -0.95 -6.77
C ALA A 155 -6.21 -1.46 -7.96
N LEU A 156 -7.25 -2.26 -7.73
CA LEU A 156 -8.12 -2.79 -8.77
C LEU A 156 -8.91 -1.69 -9.46
N THR A 157 -9.50 -0.77 -8.68
CA THR A 157 -10.25 0.38 -9.24
C THR A 157 -9.32 1.32 -10.02
N GLY A 158 -8.10 1.57 -9.55
CA GLY A 158 -7.11 2.39 -10.26
C GLY A 158 -6.62 1.78 -11.56
N LEU A 159 -6.39 0.46 -11.59
CA LEU A 159 -6.05 -0.25 -12.84
C LEU A 159 -7.20 -0.21 -13.84
N MET A 160 -8.45 -0.39 -13.36
CA MET A 160 -9.65 -0.32 -14.20
C MET A 160 -9.88 1.08 -14.75
N GLU A 161 -9.78 2.10 -13.90
CA GLU A 161 -9.88 3.51 -14.28
C GLU A 161 -8.82 3.86 -15.34
N LYS A 162 -7.56 3.48 -15.13
CA LYS A 162 -6.49 3.74 -16.08
C LYS A 162 -6.69 3.00 -17.40
N ALA A 163 -7.12 1.74 -17.38
CA ALA A 163 -7.46 0.99 -18.59
C ALA A 163 -8.61 1.65 -19.37
N THR A 164 -9.58 2.20 -18.66
CA THR A 164 -10.75 2.90 -19.23
C THR A 164 -10.34 4.22 -19.88
N PHE A 165 -9.52 5.03 -19.20
CA PHE A 165 -8.99 6.27 -19.77
C PHE A 165 -8.13 6.04 -21.01
N MET A 166 -7.39 4.93 -21.05
CA MET A 166 -6.62 4.54 -22.23
C MET A 166 -7.47 3.82 -23.30
N GLN A 167 -8.79 3.66 -23.07
CA GLN A 167 -9.74 2.98 -23.95
C GLN A 167 -9.26 1.58 -24.40
N LEU A 168 -8.57 0.87 -23.51
CA LEU A 168 -8.01 -0.44 -23.85
C LEU A 168 -9.11 -1.50 -23.90
N SER A 169 -9.42 -1.98 -25.11
CA SER A 169 -10.33 -3.11 -25.33
C SER A 169 -9.62 -4.21 -26.12
N HIS A 170 -9.75 -5.47 -25.67
CA HIS A 170 -9.22 -6.69 -26.33
C HIS A 170 -7.72 -6.70 -26.68
N SER A 171 -6.93 -5.72 -26.25
CA SER A 171 -5.49 -5.63 -26.54
C SER A 171 -4.66 -6.59 -25.66
N ARG A 172 -3.41 -6.83 -26.06
CA ARG A 172 -2.45 -7.57 -25.21
C ARG A 172 -2.19 -6.84 -23.89
N GLU A 173 -2.15 -5.50 -23.94
CA GLU A 173 -2.01 -4.66 -22.76
C GLU A 173 -3.22 -4.76 -21.81
N ALA A 174 -4.45 -4.73 -22.34
CA ALA A 174 -5.67 -4.90 -21.54
C ALA A 174 -5.67 -6.25 -20.79
N ARG A 175 -5.29 -7.33 -21.47
CA ARG A 175 -5.17 -8.66 -20.86
C ARG A 175 -4.08 -8.70 -19.78
N LEU A 176 -2.95 -8.04 -20.02
CA LEU A 176 -1.88 -7.91 -19.03
C LEU A 176 -2.36 -7.16 -17.77
N LEU A 177 -3.12 -6.08 -17.93
CA LEU A 177 -3.70 -5.31 -16.82
C LEU A 177 -4.71 -6.14 -16.02
N ASN A 178 -5.60 -6.87 -16.69
CA ASN A 178 -6.55 -7.76 -16.03
C ASN A 178 -5.83 -8.88 -15.26
N PHE A 179 -4.81 -9.48 -15.87
CA PHE A 179 -3.99 -10.50 -15.20
C PHE A 179 -3.24 -9.92 -14.00
N LEU A 180 -2.71 -8.70 -14.11
CA LEU A 180 -2.08 -7.99 -13.00
C LEU A 180 -3.06 -7.73 -11.86
N GLY A 181 -4.28 -7.26 -12.16
CA GLY A 181 -5.34 -7.07 -11.17
C GLY A 181 -5.69 -8.38 -10.46
N LEU A 182 -5.91 -9.46 -11.22
CA LEU A 182 -6.18 -10.78 -10.65
C LEU A 182 -5.02 -11.27 -9.76
N SER A 183 -3.78 -11.05 -10.19
CA SER A 183 -2.59 -11.41 -9.42
C SER A 183 -2.51 -10.64 -8.09
N ILE A 184 -2.84 -9.35 -8.08
CA ILE A 184 -2.91 -8.53 -6.86
C ILE A 184 -3.98 -9.06 -5.91
N LEU A 185 -5.18 -9.37 -6.44
CA LEU A 185 -6.29 -9.92 -5.66
C LEU A 185 -5.91 -11.26 -5.02
N LEU A 186 -5.38 -12.19 -5.81
CA LEU A 186 -4.96 -13.51 -5.32
C LEU A 186 -3.85 -13.39 -4.28
N PHE A 187 -2.82 -12.57 -4.53
CA PHE A 187 -1.76 -12.30 -3.56
C PHE A 187 -2.34 -11.81 -2.22
N GLY A 188 -3.23 -10.83 -2.25
CA GLY A 188 -3.88 -10.30 -1.06
C GLY A 188 -4.69 -11.34 -0.28
N ILE A 189 -5.43 -12.21 -0.98
CA ILE A 189 -6.16 -13.32 -0.38
C ILE A 189 -5.20 -14.31 0.30
N PHE A 190 -4.09 -14.69 -0.36
CA PHE A 190 -3.11 -15.60 0.23
C PHE A 190 -2.39 -15.00 1.44
N VAL A 191 -2.07 -13.70 1.42
CA VAL A 191 -1.55 -12.98 2.58
C VAL A 191 -2.55 -13.06 3.73
N ASP A 192 -3.82 -12.73 3.50
CA ASP A 192 -4.86 -12.77 4.54
C ASP A 192 -5.06 -14.18 5.10
N LEU A 193 -5.11 -15.19 4.23
CA LEU A 193 -5.20 -16.60 4.64
C LEU A 193 -4.02 -17.02 5.50
N SER A 194 -2.79 -16.61 5.16
CA SER A 194 -1.60 -16.93 5.95
C SER A 194 -1.68 -16.32 7.37
N VAL A 195 -2.22 -15.11 7.49
CA VAL A 195 -2.39 -14.40 8.76
C VAL A 195 -3.56 -14.96 9.57
N ALA A 196 -4.64 -15.38 8.91
CA ALA A 196 -5.82 -15.95 9.56
C ALA A 196 -5.58 -17.39 10.04
N LEU A 197 -5.03 -18.25 9.18
CA LEU A 197 -4.74 -19.65 9.51
C LEU A 197 -3.67 -19.79 10.59
N ALA A 198 -2.76 -18.81 10.69
CA ALA A 198 -1.79 -18.68 11.76
C ALA A 198 -2.37 -18.59 13.18
N ARG A 199 -3.69 -18.39 13.34
CA ARG A 199 -4.38 -18.44 14.64
C ARG A 199 -4.89 -19.84 15.01
N TYR A 200 -4.94 -20.76 14.06
CA TYR A 200 -5.49 -22.11 14.24
C TYR A 200 -4.40 -23.21 14.28
N VAL A 201 -3.14 -22.85 14.03
CA VAL A 201 -1.95 -23.72 14.11
C VAL A 201 -0.99 -23.14 15.14
#